data_AF-A0A2V8SN16-F1
#
_entry.id   AF-A0A2V8SN16-F1
#
_cell.length_a   1.000
_cell.length_b   1.000
_cell.length_c   1.000
_cell.angle_alpha   90.00
_cell.angle_beta   90.00
_cell.angle_gamma   90.00
#
_symmetry.space_group_name_H-M   'P 1'
#
loop_
_entity.id
_entity.type
_entity.pdbx_description
1 polymer ?
#
loop_
_entity_poly.entity_id
_entity_poly.type
_entity_poly.pdbx_seq_one_letter_code
_entity_poly.pdbx_strand_id
1 'polypeptide(L)'
;MSSVIIETEETLVIETPERVPLAFALASIGNRFLAVAIDHFIQYVSIALVVWIFVSAAGFGQQAGIIEEVQREAPKWMIAEMIFILFLLFAGYFIFFEWLWDGQTPGKRLLKLRVIREDGRPITLWEAIARNLL
;
A
#
# COMPACT_ATOMS: atom_id res chain seq x y z
N MET A 1 5.14 -8.98 42.40
CA MET A 1 4.61 -10.14 41.65
C MET A 1 4.65 -9.76 40.18
N SER A 2 5.68 -10.20 39.43
CA SER A 2 5.75 -9.93 37.99
C SER A 2 4.57 -10.62 37.33
N SER A 3 3.67 -9.84 36.72
CA SER A 3 2.63 -10.37 35.86
C SER A 3 3.31 -11.05 34.68
N VAL A 4 3.19 -12.38 34.61
CA VAL A 4 3.65 -13.16 33.45
C VAL A 4 2.83 -12.70 32.26
N ILE A 5 3.47 -12.01 31.32
CA ILE A 5 2.85 -11.67 30.03
C ILE A 5 2.82 -12.97 29.24
N ILE A 6 1.63 -13.49 28.99
CA ILE A 6 1.43 -14.71 28.19
C ILE A 6 1.39 -14.27 26.72
N GLU A 7 2.27 -14.85 25.93
CA GLU A 7 2.24 -14.72 24.47
C GLU A 7 0.98 -15.45 23.96
N THR A 8 0.04 -14.69 23.40
CA THR A 8 -1.17 -15.24 22.77
C THR A 8 -1.15 -14.92 21.28
N GLU A 9 -1.98 -15.56 20.46
CA GLU A 9 -2.05 -15.26 19.02
C GLU A 9 -2.40 -13.79 18.71
N GLU A 10 -2.91 -13.06 19.71
CA GLU A 10 -3.30 -11.65 19.61
C GLU A 10 -2.28 -10.69 20.27
N THR A 11 -1.18 -11.19 20.84
CA THR A 11 -0.17 -10.35 21.50
C THR A 11 1.24 -10.69 21.02
N LEU A 12 1.95 -9.68 20.53
CA LEU A 12 3.37 -9.77 20.20
C LEU A 12 4.19 -9.20 21.36
N VAL A 13 5.07 -9.99 21.95
CA VAL A 13 5.95 -9.54 23.03
C VAL A 13 7.36 -9.32 22.48
N ILE A 14 7.87 -8.08 22.61
CA ILE A 14 9.22 -7.71 22.18
C ILE A 14 10.05 -7.38 23.42
N GLU A 15 11.19 -8.05 23.61
CA GLU A 15 12.15 -7.69 24.66
C GLU A 15 13.02 -6.51 24.21
N THR A 16 12.95 -5.39 24.93
CA THR A 16 13.83 -4.25 24.65
C THR A 16 15.23 -4.47 25.25
N PRO A 17 16.26 -3.72 24.80
CA PRO A 17 17.62 -3.82 25.37
C PRO A 17 17.69 -3.61 26.88
N GLU A 18 16.73 -2.88 27.46
CA GLU A 18 16.56 -2.63 28.88
C GLU A 18 15.96 -3.83 29.65
N ARG A 19 15.72 -4.96 28.96
CA ARG A 19 15.05 -6.17 29.48
C ARG A 19 13.64 -5.91 30.02
N VAL A 20 12.95 -4.95 29.42
CA VAL A 20 11.54 -4.68 29.70
C VAL A 20 10.70 -5.25 28.55
N PRO A 21 9.83 -6.25 28.80
CA PRO A 21 8.98 -6.81 27.75
C PRO A 21 7.87 -5.80 27.39
N LEU A 22 7.74 -5.49 26.10
CA LEU A 22 6.65 -4.70 25.54
C LEU A 22 5.65 -5.61 24.84
N ALA A 23 4.40 -5.59 25.29
CA ALA A 23 3.31 -6.32 24.65
C ALA A 23 2.54 -5.41 23.68
N PHE A 24 2.49 -5.79 22.42
CA PHE A 24 1.73 -5.13 21.37
C PHE A 24 0.51 -5.98 21.02
N ALA A 25 -0.66 -5.35 20.95
CA ALA A 25 -1.86 -6.01 20.45
C ALA A 25 -1.74 -6.19 18.92
N LEU A 26 -1.80 -7.44 18.47
CA LEU A 26 -1.82 -7.78 17.07
C LEU A 26 -3.19 -7.45 16.49
N ALA A 27 -3.20 -6.89 15.28
CA ALA A 27 -4.43 -6.64 14.56
C ALA A 27 -5.13 -7.96 14.23
N SER A 28 -6.42 -8.04 14.53
CA SER A 28 -7.28 -9.14 14.12
C SER A 28 -7.28 -9.29 12.59
N ILE A 29 -7.56 -10.49 12.11
CA ILE A 29 -7.61 -10.79 10.68
C ILE A 29 -8.58 -9.87 9.92
N GLY A 30 -9.71 -9.52 10.56
CA GLY A 30 -10.71 -8.61 9.99
C GLY A 30 -10.18 -7.19 9.77
N ASN A 31 -9.45 -6.64 10.74
CA ASN A 31 -8.86 -5.31 10.60
C ASN A 31 -7.77 -5.28 9.52
N ARG A 32 -6.99 -6.37 9.38
CA ARG A 32 -6.01 -6.50 8.30
C ARG A 32 -6.70 -6.52 6.93
N PHE A 33 -7.77 -7.31 6.80
CA PHE A 33 -8.54 -7.38 5.56
C PHE A 33 -9.16 -6.03 5.18
N LEU A 34 -9.78 -5.33 6.15
CA LEU A 34 -10.39 -4.03 5.90
C LEU A 34 -9.36 -2.97 5.51
N ALA A 35 -8.17 -2.99 6.11
CA ALA A 35 -7.07 -2.10 5.71
C ALA A 35 -6.72 -2.30 4.24
N VAL A 36 -6.52 -3.56 3.83
CA VAL A 36 -6.19 -3.93 2.44
C VAL A 36 -7.33 -3.57 1.47
N ALA A 37 -8.58 -3.76 1.88
CA ALA A 37 -9.74 -3.40 1.06
C ALA A 37 -9.83 -1.89 0.81
N ILE A 38 -9.58 -1.08 1.85
CA ILE A 38 -9.54 0.38 1.73
C ILE A 38 -8.38 0.82 0.83
N ASP A 39 -7.20 0.23 1.01
CA ASP A 39 -6.02 0.53 0.18
C ASP A 39 -6.27 0.20 -1.30
N HIS A 40 -6.86 -0.97 -1.60
CA HIS A 40 -7.22 -1.33 -2.97
C HIS A 40 -8.29 -0.41 -3.55
N PHE A 41 -9.29 0.00 -2.75
CA PHE A 41 -10.28 0.96 -3.19
C PHE A 41 -9.63 2.30 -3.61
N ILE A 42 -8.72 2.83 -2.78
CA ILE A 42 -7.97 4.05 -3.10
C ILE A 42 -7.10 3.85 -4.34
N GLN A 43 -6.44 2.69 -4.46
CA GLN A 43 -5.58 2.36 -5.59
C GLN A 43 -6.38 2.28 -6.90
N TYR A 44 -7.52 1.58 -6.91
CA TYR A 44 -8.37 1.47 -8.10
C TYR A 44 -9.00 2.81 -8.50
N VAL A 45 -9.42 3.62 -7.53
CA VAL A 45 -9.90 4.99 -7.81
C VAL A 45 -8.79 5.83 -8.43
N SER A 46 -7.56 5.73 -7.92
CA SER A 46 -6.40 6.45 -8.45
C SER A 46 -6.05 6.00 -9.87
N ILE A 47 -6.08 4.69 -10.14
CA ILE A 47 -5.88 4.13 -11.48
C ILE A 47 -6.96 4.60 -12.45
N ALA A 48 -8.24 4.52 -12.05
CA ALA A 48 -9.36 4.97 -12.87
C ALA A 48 -9.26 6.47 -13.19
N LEU A 49 -8.84 7.29 -12.20
CA LEU A 49 -8.62 8.72 -12.39
C LEU A 49 -7.49 8.98 -13.40
N VAL A 50 -6.35 8.30 -13.29
CA VAL A 50 -5.25 8.43 -14.25
C VAL A 50 -5.72 8.05 -15.66
N VAL A 51 -6.36 6.89 -15.83
CA VAL A 51 -6.88 6.47 -17.14
C VAL A 51 -7.85 7.51 -17.69
N TRP A 52 -8.77 8.02 -16.86
CA TRP A 52 -9.73 9.04 -17.27
C TRP A 52 -9.06 10.35 -17.70
N ILE A 53 -8.03 10.82 -16.99
CA ILE A 53 -7.25 12.01 -17.35
C ILE A 53 -6.57 11.82 -18.71
N PHE A 54 -5.91 10.68 -18.94
CA PHE A 54 -5.21 10.42 -20.20
C PHE A 54 -6.18 10.27 -21.39
N VAL A 55 -7.30 9.57 -21.21
CA VAL A 55 -8.33 9.42 -22.26
C VAL A 55 -8.94 10.78 -22.62
N SER A 56 -9.28 11.59 -21.62
CA SER A 56 -9.84 12.92 -21.85
C SER A 56 -8.85 13.90 -22.46
N ALA A 57 -7.57 13.88 -22.04
CA ALA A 57 -6.52 14.71 -22.62
C ALA A 57 -6.24 14.38 -24.10
N ALA A 58 -6.44 13.12 -24.49
CA ALA A 58 -6.26 12.68 -25.86
C ALA A 58 -7.46 12.99 -26.77
N GLY A 59 -8.54 13.59 -26.23
CA GLY A 59 -9.71 14.00 -26.99
C GLY A 59 -10.67 12.87 -27.36
N PHE A 60 -10.44 11.65 -26.87
CA PHE A 60 -11.33 10.52 -27.11
C PHE A 60 -12.57 10.61 -26.21
N GLY A 61 -13.75 10.58 -26.82
CA GLY A 61 -15.04 10.56 -26.12
C GLY A 61 -15.38 9.18 -25.51
N GLN A 62 -16.49 9.10 -24.78
CA GLN A 62 -16.99 7.86 -24.12
C GLN A 62 -17.55 6.79 -25.09
N GLN A 63 -17.06 6.73 -26.32
CA GLN A 63 -17.56 5.80 -27.33
C GLN A 63 -16.85 4.44 -27.24
N ALA A 64 -17.57 3.37 -27.57
CA ALA A 64 -17.06 2.01 -27.52
C ALA A 64 -15.95 1.82 -28.57
N GLY A 65 -14.71 1.62 -28.12
CA GLY A 65 -13.53 1.52 -29.00
C GLY A 65 -12.25 2.18 -28.49
N ILE A 66 -12.27 2.81 -27.31
CA ILE A 66 -11.18 3.62 -26.73
C ILE A 66 -9.78 2.99 -26.89
N ILE A 67 -9.63 1.68 -26.69
CA ILE A 67 -8.30 1.04 -26.72
C ILE A 67 -7.69 1.09 -28.13
N GLU A 68 -8.45 0.76 -29.17
CA GLU A 68 -7.94 0.75 -30.56
C GLU A 68 -7.71 2.16 -31.08
N GLU A 69 -8.57 3.11 -30.69
CA GLU A 69 -8.52 4.51 -31.09
C GLU A 69 -7.32 5.22 -30.44
N VAL A 70 -7.12 5.04 -29.13
CA VAL A 70 -5.94 5.52 -28.40
C VAL A 70 -4.66 4.95 -28.99
N GLN A 71 -4.62 3.67 -29.35
CA GLN A 71 -3.40 3.08 -29.91
C GLN A 71 -3.03 3.60 -31.29
N ARG A 72 -4.01 3.98 -32.11
CA ARG A 72 -3.78 4.51 -33.46
C ARG A 72 -3.47 5.99 -33.49
N GLU A 73 -4.19 6.77 -32.68
CA GLU A 73 -4.19 8.22 -32.79
C GLU A 73 -3.40 8.92 -31.70
N ALA A 74 -3.23 8.29 -30.52
CA ALA A 74 -2.46 8.92 -29.45
C ALA A 74 -0.95 8.91 -29.74
N PRO A 75 -0.23 9.97 -29.33
CA PRO A 75 1.23 9.97 -29.40
C PRO A 75 1.82 8.82 -28.58
N LYS A 76 2.73 8.04 -29.17
CA LYS A 76 3.34 6.87 -28.51
C LYS A 76 4.03 7.20 -27.18
N TRP A 77 4.60 8.39 -27.06
CA TRP A 77 5.24 8.85 -25.81
C TRP A 77 4.22 9.02 -24.68
N MET A 78 2.99 9.46 -25.00
CA MET A 78 1.90 9.62 -24.03
C MET A 78 1.45 8.26 -23.49
N ILE A 79 1.35 7.25 -24.37
CA ILE A 79 1.02 5.87 -23.96
C ILE A 79 2.12 5.31 -23.06
N ALA A 80 3.40 5.52 -23.41
CA ALA A 80 4.53 5.07 -22.60
C ALA A 80 4.52 5.71 -21.20
N GLU A 81 4.26 7.01 -21.12
CA GLU A 81 4.12 7.74 -19.86
C GLU A 81 2.94 7.21 -19.03
N MET A 82 1.77 7.00 -19.62
CA MET A 82 0.61 6.44 -18.94
C MET A 82 0.93 5.06 -18.34
N ILE A 83 1.52 4.16 -19.12
CA ILE A 83 1.90 2.82 -18.66
C ILE A 83 2.89 2.91 -17.50
N PHE A 84 3.87 3.82 -17.59
CA PHE A 84 4.85 4.03 -16.52
C PHE A 84 4.19 4.51 -15.22
N ILE A 85 3.28 5.48 -15.30
CA ILE A 85 2.53 5.97 -14.12
C ILE A 85 1.66 4.87 -13.53
N LEU A 86 0.96 4.08 -14.35
CA LEU A 86 0.15 2.97 -13.89
C LEU A 86 0.99 1.89 -13.21
N PHE A 87 2.17 1.60 -13.73
CA PHE A 87 3.12 0.68 -13.09
C PHE A 87 3.56 1.20 -11.72
N LEU A 88 3.90 2.49 -11.60
CA LEU A 88 4.26 3.10 -10.32
C LEU A 88 3.09 3.11 -9.32
N LEU A 89 1.86 3.32 -9.77
CA LEU A 89 0.69 3.22 -8.91
C LEU A 89 0.41 1.78 -8.48
N PHE A 90 0.63 0.81 -9.36
CA PHE A 90 0.39 -0.59 -9.04
C PHE A 90 1.44 -1.15 -8.07
N ALA A 91 2.71 -1.06 -8.44
CA ALA A 91 3.82 -1.64 -7.67
C ALA A 91 4.32 -0.69 -6.56
N GLY A 92 4.33 0.62 -6.82
CA GLY A 92 4.93 1.61 -5.95
C GLY A 92 4.00 2.14 -4.85
N TYR A 93 2.68 2.01 -4.96
CA TYR A 93 1.74 2.56 -3.97
C TYR A 93 2.03 2.05 -2.56
N PHE A 94 2.09 0.73 -2.36
CA PHE A 94 2.32 0.16 -1.04
C PHE A 94 3.72 0.48 -0.51
N ILE A 95 4.74 0.38 -1.36
CA ILE A 95 6.14 0.68 -1.01
C ILE A 95 6.27 2.15 -0.56
N PHE A 96 5.70 3.08 -1.35
CA PHE A 96 5.79 4.51 -1.10
C PHE A 96 5.13 4.89 0.23
N PHE A 97 3.90 4.43 0.47
CA PHE A 97 3.21 4.78 1.71
C PHE A 97 3.81 4.09 2.93
N GLU A 98 4.19 2.82 2.83
CA GLU A 98 4.84 2.12 3.93
C GLU A 98 6.18 2.76 4.30
N TRP A 99 6.94 3.25 3.33
CA TRP A 99 8.17 4.00 3.62
C TRP A 99 7.89 5.40 4.19
N LEU A 100 6.95 6.15 3.63
CA LEU A 100 6.68 7.54 4.01
C LEU A 100 6.01 7.66 5.38
N TRP A 101 5.22 6.67 5.80
CA TRP A 101 4.47 6.69 7.06
C TRP A 101 4.86 5.57 8.02
N ASP A 102 6.15 5.23 8.08
CA ASP A 102 6.72 4.34 9.08
C ASP A 102 5.97 3.00 9.21
N GLY A 103 5.69 2.36 8.08
CA GLY A 103 4.98 1.08 7.98
C GLY A 103 3.46 1.19 7.96
N GLN A 104 2.92 2.34 7.56
CA GLN A 104 1.47 2.56 7.43
C GLN A 104 1.08 2.89 5.97
N THR A 105 0.03 2.27 5.48
CA THR A 105 -0.70 2.68 4.27
C THR A 105 -1.92 3.52 4.66
N PRO A 106 -2.60 4.24 3.73
CA PRO A 106 -3.79 5.00 4.07
C PRO A 106 -4.86 4.17 4.79
N GLY A 107 -5.14 2.95 4.30
CA GLY A 107 -6.08 2.02 4.90
C GLY A 107 -5.64 1.53 6.28
N LYS A 108 -4.37 1.16 6.45
CA LYS A 108 -3.83 0.79 7.77
C LYS A 108 -3.91 1.96 8.76
N ARG A 109 -3.63 3.18 8.31
CA ARG A 109 -3.65 4.38 9.15
C ARG A 109 -5.06 4.71 9.65
N LEU A 110 -6.08 4.56 8.81
CA LEU A 110 -7.49 4.73 9.21
C LEU A 110 -7.90 3.74 10.30
N LEU A 111 -7.38 2.52 10.25
CA LEU A 111 -7.62 1.47 11.25
C LEU A 111 -6.60 1.48 12.40
N LYS A 112 -5.74 2.51 12.47
CA LYS A 112 -4.66 2.66 13.48
C LYS A 112 -3.71 1.45 13.54
N LEU A 113 -3.50 0.79 12.41
CA LEU A 113 -2.57 -0.31 12.24
C LEU A 113 -1.20 0.20 11.79
N ARG A 114 -0.14 -0.48 12.21
CA ARG A 114 1.23 -0.20 11.79
C ARG A 114 2.03 -1.49 11.67
N VAL A 115 2.82 -1.59 10.61
CA VAL A 115 3.82 -2.65 10.47
C VAL A 115 5.08 -2.23 11.20
N ILE A 116 5.55 -3.07 12.11
CA ILE A 116 6.80 -2.89 12.85
C ILE A 116 7.75 -4.06 12.56
N ARG A 117 9.05 -3.82 12.70
CA ARG A 117 10.08 -4.88 12.66
C ARG A 117 10.00 -5.71 13.94
N GLU A 118 10.64 -6.88 13.93
CA GLU A 118 10.75 -7.75 15.12
C GLU A 118 11.43 -7.04 16.29
N ASP A 119 12.36 -6.11 16.00
CA ASP A 119 13.02 -5.26 17.00
C ASP A 119 12.16 -4.06 17.48
N GLY A 120 10.90 -3.95 17.03
CA GLY A 120 10.00 -2.82 17.33
C GLY A 120 10.29 -1.51 16.58
N ARG A 121 11.33 -1.48 15.74
CA ARG A 121 11.71 -0.32 14.92
C ARG A 121 10.78 -0.14 13.68
N PRO A 122 10.66 1.07 13.13
CA PRO A 122 9.94 1.29 11.87
C PRO A 122 10.61 0.54 10.71
N ILE A 123 9.81 0.20 9.70
CA ILE A 123 10.28 -0.51 8.52
C ILE A 123 11.18 0.40 7.65
N THR A 124 12.22 -0.18 7.06
CA THR A 124 13.09 0.52 6.12
C THR A 124 12.56 0.42 4.68
N LEU A 125 13.02 1.30 3.78
CA LEU A 125 12.64 1.26 2.37
C LEU A 125 12.93 -0.10 1.71
N TRP A 126 14.09 -0.70 1.99
CA TRP A 126 14.48 -1.99 1.41
C TRP A 126 13.58 -3.13 1.87
N GLU A 127 13.19 -3.13 3.15
CA GLU A 127 12.26 -4.11 3.69
C GLU A 127 10.86 -3.93 3.11
N ALA A 128 10.40 -2.69 2.91
CA ALA A 128 9.13 -2.40 2.26
C ALA A 128 9.13 -2.90 0.80
N ILE A 129 10.22 -2.65 0.05
CA ILE A 129 10.38 -3.16 -1.31
C ILE A 129 10.37 -4.69 -1.33
N ALA A 130 11.18 -5.34 -0.50
CA ALA A 130 11.27 -6.79 -0.45
C ALA A 130 9.91 -7.43 -0.13
N ARG A 131 9.16 -6.87 0.83
CA ARG A 131 7.85 -7.39 1.22
C ARG A 131 6.76 -7.23 0.15
N ASN A 132 6.86 -6.21 -0.70
CA ASN A 132 5.86 -5.97 -1.75
C ASN A 132 6.21 -6.67 -3.07
N LEU A 133 7.45 -7.16 -3.22
CA LEU A 133 7.92 -7.85 -4.43
C LEU A 133 8.11 -9.37 -4.26
N LEU A 134 8.18 -9.87 -3.02
CA LEU A 134 8.18 -11.31 -2.69
C LEU A 134 6.75 -11.87 -2.70
#